data_AF-A0A2V7IAK3-F1
#
_entry.id   AF-A0A2V7IAK3-F1
#
_cell.length_a   1.000
_cell.length_b   1.000
_cell.length_c   1.000
_cell.angle_alpha   90.00
_cell.angle_beta   90.00
_cell.angle_gamma   90.00
#
_symmetry.space_group_name_H-M   'P 1'
#
loop_
_entity.id
_entity.type
_entity.pdbx_description
1 polymer ?
#
loop_
_entity_poly.entity_id
_entity_poly.type
_entity_poly.pdbx_seq_one_letter_code
_entity_poly.pdbx_strand_id
1 'polypeptide(L)'
;LEEEFWDDLLRVTGGETTEPLARLTIRESADLDEWMAAHGVRWQRPLKGTLHLARTNLFFLGGGKAMVNAYYDTARRLGVQIAYDAEVRRLDVCGGAFRSAVVAHGGSSHEVRATCVVVASGGFEANIPWLRKYW
;
A
#
# COMPACT_ATOMS: atom_id res chain seq x y z
N LEU A 1 -3.77 18.95 13.81
CA LEU A 1 -4.25 17.78 13.03
C LEU A 1 -3.52 16.52 13.44
N GLU A 2 -2.18 16.49 13.55
CA GLU A 2 -1.45 15.27 13.95
C GLU A 2 -1.94 14.66 15.29
N GLU A 3 -2.02 15.46 16.36
CA GLU A 3 -2.53 14.95 17.66
C GLU A 3 -4.00 14.49 17.58
N GLU A 4 -4.83 15.14 16.77
CA GLU A 4 -6.23 14.73 16.58
C GLU A 4 -6.31 13.35 15.88
N PHE A 5 -5.51 13.15 14.82
CA PHE A 5 -5.42 11.86 14.14
C PHE A 5 -4.79 10.79 15.03
N TRP A 6 -3.84 11.16 15.88
CA TRP A 6 -3.21 10.24 16.83
C TRP A 6 -4.20 9.77 17.89
N ASP A 7 -4.95 10.69 18.51
CA ASP A 7 -6.00 10.38 19.48
C ASP A 7 -7.09 9.49 18.87
N ASP A 8 -7.49 9.77 17.63
CA ASP A 8 -8.44 8.93 16.89
C ASP A 8 -7.86 7.53 16.63
N LEU A 9 -6.60 7.43 16.20
CA LEU A 9 -5.93 6.16 15.93
C LEU A 9 -5.82 5.32 17.21
N LEU A 10 -5.36 5.90 18.31
CA LEU A 10 -5.31 5.24 19.62
C LEU A 10 -6.68 4.71 20.04
N ARG A 11 -7.73 5.52 19.86
CA ARG A 11 -9.09 5.14 20.22
C ARG A 11 -9.60 3.97 19.38
N VAL A 12 -9.38 3.97 18.06
CA VAL A 12 -9.89 2.89 17.19
C VAL A 12 -9.08 1.60 17.29
N THR A 13 -7.80 1.68 17.63
CA THR A 13 -6.97 0.49 17.85
C THR A 13 -7.05 -0.02 19.29
N GLY A 14 -7.73 0.68 20.20
CA GLY A 14 -7.75 0.33 21.63
C GLY A 14 -6.36 0.41 22.28
N GLY A 15 -5.47 1.27 21.76
CA GLY A 15 -4.07 1.36 22.17
C GLY A 15 -3.12 0.36 21.48
N GLU A 16 -3.64 -0.62 20.72
CA GLU A 16 -2.83 -1.63 20.03
C GLU A 16 -2.24 -1.09 18.73
N THR A 17 -1.20 -0.26 18.85
CA THR A 17 -0.50 0.34 17.70
C THR A 17 0.97 0.59 18.00
N THR A 18 1.76 0.89 16.97
CA THR A 18 3.15 1.33 17.10
C THR A 18 3.21 2.84 16.89
N GLU A 19 3.31 3.59 17.98
CA GLU A 19 3.28 5.07 17.95
C GLU A 19 4.24 5.69 16.93
N PRO A 20 5.54 5.29 16.86
CA PRO A 20 6.45 5.85 15.86
C PRO A 20 5.97 5.67 14.41
N LEU A 21 5.39 4.52 14.07
CA LEU A 21 4.88 4.23 12.73
C LEU A 21 3.57 4.95 12.45
N ALA A 22 2.68 5.03 13.45
CA ALA A 22 1.42 5.76 13.34
C ALA A 22 1.68 7.25 13.09
N ARG A 23 2.54 7.87 13.89
CA ARG A 23 2.92 9.28 13.75
C ARG A 23 3.64 9.55 12.43
N LEU A 24 4.53 8.64 11.99
CA LEU A 24 5.12 8.73 10.66
C LEU A 24 4.03 8.76 9.58
N THR A 25 3.11 7.79 9.60
CA THR A 25 2.02 7.71 8.62
C THR A 25 1.16 8.97 8.60
N ILE A 26 0.83 9.53 9.77
CA ILE A 26 0.03 10.76 9.88
C ILE A 26 0.78 11.93 9.26
N ARG A 27 2.06 12.14 9.61
CA ARG A 27 2.86 13.25 9.07
C ARG A 27 3.08 13.15 7.57
N GLU A 28 3.46 11.99 7.07
CA GLU A 28 3.71 11.75 5.64
C GLU A 28 2.42 11.67 4.82
N SER A 29 1.23 11.72 5.45
CA SER A 29 -0.04 11.81 4.74
C SER A 29 -0.46 13.23 4.37
N ALA A 30 0.22 14.24 4.93
CA ALA A 30 -0.22 15.63 4.87
C ALA A 30 -0.16 16.26 3.47
N ASP A 31 0.74 15.79 2.60
CA ASP A 31 0.97 16.27 1.24
C ASP A 31 0.62 15.22 0.16
N LEU A 32 0.04 14.09 0.58
CA LEU A 32 -0.37 13.04 -0.35
C LEU A 32 -1.44 13.53 -1.32
N ASP A 33 -2.30 14.47 -0.95
CA ASP A 33 -3.33 14.96 -1.86
C ASP A 33 -2.73 15.58 -3.15
N GLU A 34 -1.68 16.39 -2.99
CA GLU A 34 -0.92 17.01 -4.08
C GLU A 34 -0.11 15.95 -4.85
N TRP A 35 0.65 15.11 -4.16
CA TRP A 35 1.47 14.09 -4.80
C TRP A 35 0.61 13.12 -5.61
N MET A 36 -0.47 12.60 -5.04
CA MET A 36 -1.37 11.66 -5.70
C MET A 36 -2.04 12.32 -6.91
N ALA A 37 -2.44 13.59 -6.81
CA ALA A 37 -3.01 14.34 -7.94
C ALA A 37 -2.02 14.55 -9.08
N ALA A 38 -0.75 14.83 -8.77
CA ALA A 38 0.33 14.91 -9.76
C ALA A 38 0.56 13.56 -10.50
N HIS A 39 0.24 12.44 -9.85
CA HIS A 39 0.31 11.09 -10.41
C HIS A 39 -1.02 10.58 -11.00
N GLY A 40 -1.97 11.49 -11.24
CA GLY A 40 -3.20 11.24 -11.99
C GLY A 40 -4.41 10.83 -11.16
N VAL A 41 -4.28 10.75 -9.82
CA VAL A 41 -5.42 10.51 -8.94
C VAL A 41 -6.35 11.73 -8.96
N ARG A 42 -7.65 11.48 -8.89
CA ARG A 42 -8.68 12.53 -8.93
C ARG A 42 -9.56 12.45 -7.69
N TRP A 43 -9.99 13.62 -7.23
CA TRP A 43 -10.81 13.77 -6.04
C TRP A 43 -12.25 14.08 -6.41
N GLN A 44 -13.18 13.66 -5.55
CA GLN A 44 -14.59 14.03 -5.62
C GLN A 44 -15.04 14.64 -4.29
N ARG A 45 -16.19 15.30 -4.32
CA ARG A 45 -16.80 15.80 -3.08
C ARG A 45 -17.18 14.62 -2.16
N PRO A 46 -17.20 14.84 -0.84
CA PRO A 46 -17.72 13.85 0.10
C PRO A 46 -19.10 13.33 -0.32
N LEU A 47 -19.33 12.04 -0.09
CA LEU A 47 -20.62 11.42 -0.40
C LEU A 47 -21.69 12.01 0.53
N LYS A 48 -22.89 12.26 0.00
CA LYS A 48 -24.02 12.76 0.81
C LYS A 48 -24.23 11.81 2.00
N GLY A 49 -24.20 12.35 3.22
CA GLY A 49 -24.38 11.60 4.47
C GLY A 49 -23.09 11.36 5.28
N THR A 50 -21.90 11.63 4.74
CA THR A 50 -20.63 11.45 5.48
C THR A 50 -20.24 12.68 6.32
N LEU A 51 -21.20 13.21 7.10
CA LEU A 51 -21.14 14.54 7.75
C LEU A 51 -19.96 14.79 8.71
N HIS A 52 -19.13 13.79 9.00
CA HIS A 52 -17.93 13.93 9.84
C HIS A 52 -16.62 13.50 9.17
N LEU A 53 -16.68 12.90 7.97
CA LEU A 53 -15.48 12.37 7.29
C LEU A 53 -14.87 13.36 6.30
N ALA A 54 -15.60 14.41 5.92
CA ALA A 54 -15.16 15.41 4.95
C ALA A 54 -13.87 16.14 5.35
N ARG A 55 -13.56 16.19 6.65
CA ARG A 55 -12.37 16.89 7.19
C ARG A 55 -11.15 15.97 7.32
N THR A 56 -11.37 14.68 7.46
CA THR A 56 -10.32 13.69 7.76
C THR A 56 -10.06 12.72 6.61
N ASN A 57 -10.85 12.79 5.53
CA ASN A 57 -10.74 11.87 4.40
C ASN A 57 -10.79 12.60 3.06
N LEU A 58 -9.95 12.13 2.14
CA LEU A 58 -10.05 12.43 0.72
C LEU A 58 -10.93 11.37 0.05
N PHE A 59 -11.78 11.79 -0.88
CA PHE A 59 -12.67 10.89 -1.60
C PHE A 59 -12.17 10.72 -3.04
N PHE A 60 -11.78 9.49 -3.39
CA PHE A 60 -11.32 9.16 -4.74
C PHE A 60 -12.48 9.19 -5.75
N LEU A 61 -12.35 9.99 -6.80
CA LEU A 61 -13.24 9.92 -7.95
C LEU A 61 -13.01 8.59 -8.69
N GLY A 62 -14.05 7.75 -8.73
CA GLY A 62 -13.95 6.39 -9.28
C GLY A 62 -13.35 5.35 -8.33
N GLY A 63 -13.15 5.70 -7.05
CA GLY A 63 -12.69 4.78 -6.00
C GLY A 63 -11.27 4.27 -6.19
N GLY A 64 -10.90 3.24 -5.41
CA GLY A 64 -9.56 2.67 -5.41
C GLY A 64 -9.12 2.11 -6.77
N LYS A 65 -10.04 1.61 -7.60
CA LYS A 65 -9.72 1.12 -8.95
C LYS A 65 -9.20 2.25 -9.85
N ALA A 66 -9.84 3.41 -9.83
CA ALA A 66 -9.39 4.56 -10.63
C ALA A 66 -8.02 5.06 -10.15
N MET A 67 -7.80 5.10 -8.82
CA MET A 67 -6.50 5.43 -8.22
C MET A 67 -5.40 4.47 -8.70
N VAL A 68 -5.64 3.15 -8.62
CA VAL A 68 -4.66 2.15 -9.05
C VAL A 68 -4.37 2.28 -10.55
N ASN A 69 -5.38 2.44 -11.39
CA ASN A 69 -5.18 2.65 -12.83
C ASN A 69 -4.28 3.87 -13.12
N ALA A 70 -4.53 5.00 -12.45
CA ALA A 70 -3.70 6.19 -12.59
C ALA A 70 -2.22 5.93 -12.22
N TYR A 71 -1.97 5.16 -11.17
CA TYR A 71 -0.62 4.76 -10.78
C TYR A 71 0.04 3.82 -11.77
N TYR A 72 -0.68 2.83 -12.32
CA TYR A 72 -0.14 1.96 -13.36
C TYR A 72 0.24 2.76 -14.61
N ASP A 73 -0.57 3.73 -15.02
CA ASP A 73 -0.25 4.59 -16.15
C ASP A 73 0.96 5.49 -15.86
N THR A 74 1.06 6.02 -14.65
CA THR A 74 2.23 6.81 -14.23
C THR A 74 3.50 5.96 -14.18
N ALA A 75 3.44 4.76 -13.61
CA ALA A 75 4.55 3.81 -13.56
C ALA A 75 5.05 3.46 -14.97
N ARG A 76 4.14 3.21 -15.91
CA ARG A 76 4.50 2.98 -17.34
C ARG A 76 5.20 4.18 -17.96
N ARG A 77 4.73 5.41 -17.71
CA ARG A 77 5.39 6.64 -18.20
C ARG A 77 6.80 6.82 -17.63
N LEU A 78 7.04 6.36 -16.40
CA LEU A 78 8.36 6.35 -15.76
C LEU A 78 9.26 5.19 -16.24
N GLY A 79 8.76 4.28 -17.08
CA GLY A 79 9.52 3.14 -17.60
C GLY A 79 9.56 1.92 -16.68
N VAL A 80 8.73 1.88 -15.63
CA VAL A 80 8.65 0.74 -14.71
C VAL A 80 8.18 -0.50 -15.47
N GLN A 81 8.93 -1.60 -15.33
CA GLN A 81 8.57 -2.90 -15.90
C GLN A 81 7.55 -3.60 -15.00
N ILE A 82 6.47 -4.09 -15.60
CA ILE A 82 5.35 -4.69 -14.88
C ILE A 82 5.10 -6.08 -15.47
N ALA A 83 5.29 -7.11 -14.66
CA ALA A 83 4.99 -8.49 -15.00
C ALA A 83 3.77 -8.97 -14.21
N TYR A 84 2.71 -9.34 -14.92
CA TYR A 84 1.57 -10.05 -14.35
C TYR A 84 1.85 -11.56 -14.33
N ASP A 85 1.06 -12.32 -13.57
CA ASP A 85 1.22 -13.77 -13.43
C ASP A 85 2.67 -14.16 -13.06
N ALA A 86 3.27 -13.36 -12.18
CA ALA A 86 4.65 -13.45 -11.74
C ALA A 86 4.68 -13.58 -10.20
N GLU A 87 4.54 -14.81 -9.71
CA GLU A 87 4.45 -15.10 -8.27
C GLU A 87 5.85 -15.22 -7.67
N VAL A 88 6.16 -14.38 -6.67
CA VAL A 88 7.40 -14.51 -5.89
C VAL A 88 7.25 -15.67 -4.90
N ARG A 89 8.09 -16.70 -5.02
CA ARG A 89 8.02 -17.92 -4.19
C ARG A 89 9.10 -18.02 -3.13
N ARG A 90 10.23 -17.35 -3.33
CA ARG A 90 11.35 -17.37 -2.39
C ARG A 90 12.16 -16.10 -2.49
N LEU A 91 12.58 -15.57 -1.35
CA LEU A 91 13.58 -14.51 -1.26
C LEU A 91 14.89 -15.13 -0.75
N ASP A 92 16.02 -14.83 -1.40
CA ASP A 92 17.35 -15.12 -0.89
C ASP A 92 17.93 -13.87 -0.22
N VAL A 93 18.00 -13.93 1.10
CA VAL A 93 18.57 -12.89 1.96
C VAL A 93 19.69 -13.51 2.77
N CYS A 94 20.89 -12.96 2.70
CA CYS A 94 22.07 -13.46 3.39
C CYS A 94 22.81 -12.34 4.07
N GLY A 95 23.12 -12.52 5.36
CA GLY A 95 23.76 -11.48 6.17
C GLY A 95 22.96 -10.17 6.21
N GLY A 96 21.63 -10.24 6.11
CA GLY A 96 20.73 -9.07 6.06
C GLY A 96 20.63 -8.38 4.69
N ALA A 97 21.37 -8.83 3.68
CA ALA A 97 21.32 -8.27 2.33
C ALA A 97 20.49 -9.14 1.39
N PHE A 98 19.60 -8.50 0.61
CA PHE A 98 18.87 -9.16 -0.46
C PHE A 98 19.84 -9.52 -1.61
N ARG A 99 19.74 -10.75 -2.13
CA ARG A 99 20.55 -11.23 -3.26
C ARG A 99 19.68 -11.49 -4.49
N SER A 100 18.60 -12.24 -4.32
CA SER A 100 17.68 -12.57 -5.41
C SER A 100 16.31 -13.01 -4.93
N ALA A 101 15.35 -13.02 -5.85
CA ALA A 101 14.04 -13.63 -5.66
C ALA A 101 13.82 -14.72 -6.71
N VAL A 102 13.16 -15.80 -6.32
CA VAL A 102 12.66 -16.81 -7.26
C VAL A 102 11.22 -16.50 -7.60
N VAL A 103 10.95 -16.32 -8.90
CA VAL A 103 9.66 -15.92 -9.44
C VAL A 103 9.14 -17.00 -10.37
N ALA A 104 7.92 -17.48 -10.14
CA ALA A 104 7.21 -18.35 -11.08
C ALA A 104 6.48 -17.48 -12.10
N HIS A 105 6.86 -17.60 -13.37
CA HIS A 105 6.29 -16.82 -14.47
C HIS A 105 6.35 -17.59 -15.80
N GLY A 106 5.26 -17.56 -16.57
CA GLY A 106 5.17 -18.29 -17.84
C GLY A 106 5.37 -19.80 -17.72
N GLY A 107 4.91 -20.40 -16.61
CA GLY A 107 5.07 -21.84 -16.34
C GLY A 107 6.49 -22.29 -15.95
N SER A 108 7.43 -21.35 -15.81
CA SER A 108 8.82 -21.63 -15.44
C SER A 108 9.24 -20.85 -14.20
N SER A 109 10.33 -21.28 -13.57
CA SER A 109 10.94 -20.59 -12.43
C SER A 109 12.12 -19.74 -12.91
N HIS A 110 12.15 -18.47 -12.48
CA HIS A 110 13.17 -17.50 -12.85
C HIS A 110 13.85 -16.95 -11.60
N GLU A 111 15.15 -16.65 -11.68
CA GLU A 111 15.87 -15.93 -10.63
C GLU A 111 16.01 -14.46 -11.03
N VAL A 112 15.54 -13.55 -10.17
CA VAL A 112 15.66 -12.10 -10.35
C VAL A 112 16.61 -11.54 -9.32
N ARG A 113 17.71 -10.93 -9.77
CA ARG A 113 18.71 -10.26 -8.90
C ARG A 113 18.46 -8.76 -8.85
N ALA A 114 18.55 -8.18 -7.67
CA ALA A 114 18.47 -6.74 -7.46
C ALA A 114 19.25 -6.33 -6.20
N THR A 115 19.48 -5.03 -6.01
CA THR A 115 20.14 -4.49 -4.81
C THR A 115 19.20 -4.37 -3.62
N CYS A 116 17.88 -4.30 -3.87
CA CYS A 116 16.86 -4.12 -2.87
C CYS A 116 15.56 -4.81 -3.31
N VAL A 117 14.75 -5.22 -2.34
CA VAL A 117 13.39 -5.71 -2.55
C VAL A 117 12.43 -4.93 -1.65
N VAL A 118 11.31 -4.50 -2.21
CA VAL A 118 10.19 -3.92 -1.47
C VAL A 118 9.05 -4.92 -1.49
N VAL A 119 8.63 -5.41 -0.32
CA VAL A 119 7.54 -6.38 -0.20
C VAL A 119 6.23 -5.64 0.06
N ALA A 120 5.40 -5.53 -0.97
CA ALA A 120 4.09 -4.88 -0.92
C ALA A 120 2.96 -5.85 -1.30
N SER A 121 2.98 -7.07 -0.74
CA SER A 121 2.12 -8.19 -1.13
C SER A 121 0.71 -8.20 -0.49
N GLY A 122 0.38 -7.19 0.32
CA GLY A 122 -0.89 -7.15 1.07
C GLY A 122 -0.92 -8.08 2.28
N GLY A 123 -2.12 -8.25 2.85
CA GLY A 123 -2.39 -9.11 4.00
C GLY A 123 -2.67 -10.58 3.64
N PHE A 124 -3.12 -11.36 4.62
CA PHE A 124 -3.39 -12.80 4.49
C PHE A 124 -4.88 -13.15 4.59
N GLU A 125 -5.78 -12.18 4.37
CA GLU A 125 -7.23 -12.31 4.58
C GLU A 125 -7.90 -13.36 3.66
N ALA A 126 -7.25 -13.78 2.58
CA ALA A 126 -7.72 -14.87 1.73
C ALA A 126 -7.19 -16.26 2.15
N ASN A 127 -6.23 -16.33 3.08
CA ASN A 127 -5.62 -17.57 3.54
C ASN A 127 -6.42 -18.16 4.72
N ILE A 128 -7.39 -19.03 4.41
CA ILE A 128 -8.29 -19.63 5.40
C ILE A 128 -7.53 -20.38 6.53
N PRO A 129 -6.50 -21.20 6.25
CA PRO A 129 -5.71 -21.81 7.33
C PRO A 129 -5.07 -20.80 8.28
N TRP A 130 -4.55 -19.67 7.77
CA TRP A 130 -3.92 -18.65 8.60
C TRP A 130 -4.95 -17.86 9.40
N LEU A 131 -6.08 -17.50 8.79
CA LEU A 131 -7.18 -16.87 9.50
C LEU A 131 -7.59 -17.70 10.72
N ARG A 132 -7.80 -19.02 10.56
CA ARG A 132 -8.15 -19.90 11.69
C ARG A 132 -7.13 -19.92 12.83
N LYS A 133 -5.85 -19.62 12.54
CA LYS A 133 -4.77 -19.67 13.53
C LYS A 133 -4.56 -18.33 14.23
N TYR A 134 -4.75 -17.23 13.52
CA TYR A 134 -4.32 -15.90 13.94
C TYR A 134 -5.46 -14.90 14.13
N TRP A 135 -6.69 -15.25 13.73
CA TRP A 135 -7.90 -14.44 13.87
C TRP A 135 -8.97 -15.20 14.65
#